data_AF-A0A1S3XI48-F1
#
_entry.id   AF-A0A1S3XI48-F1
#
_cell.length_a   1.000
_cell.length_b   1.000
_cell.length_c   1.000
_cell.angle_alpha   90.00
_cell.angle_beta   90.00
_cell.angle_gamma   90.00
#
_symmetry.space_group_name_H-M   'P 1'
#
loop_
_entity.id
_entity.type
_entity.pdbx_description
1 polymer ?
#
loop_
_entity_poly.entity_id
_entity_poly.type
_entity_poly.pdbx_seq_one_letter_code
_entity_poly.pdbx_strand_id
1 'polypeptide(L)'
;MVKSCNTLTPQHTLKRLMEAQTQGGAEVRRLHIIYFLSRKGRIEHPHLIRVHHFSRNGIRLRDVKRWLGELRGKDMPESFAWSYK
;
A
#
# COMPACT_ATOMS: atom_id res chain seq x y z
N MET A 1 -13.83 -26.45 58.34
CA MET A 1 -12.94 -25.27 58.29
C MET A 1 -13.63 -24.19 57.48
N VAL A 2 -13.96 -23.03 58.06
CA VAL A 2 -14.63 -21.91 57.36
C VAL A 2 -13.62 -20.95 56.74
N LYS A 3 -13.86 -20.47 55.51
CA LYS A 3 -14.04 -19.06 55.05
C LYS A 3 -14.68 -19.14 53.62
N SER A 4 -15.72 -18.42 53.19
CA SER A 4 -16.00 -16.97 53.24
C SER A 4 -14.94 -16.16 52.45
N CYS A 5 -15.19 -15.17 51.57
CA CYS A 5 -16.35 -14.65 50.82
C CYS A 5 -15.77 -13.75 49.69
N ASN A 6 -16.48 -13.20 48.69
CA ASN A 6 -17.91 -13.12 48.37
C ASN A 6 -18.10 -12.99 46.82
N THR A 7 -19.33 -13.05 46.30
CA THR A 7 -19.65 -12.59 44.93
C THR A 7 -19.72 -11.07 44.82
N LEU A 8 -19.06 -10.49 43.83
CA LEU A 8 -19.38 -9.17 43.26
C LEU A 8 -19.35 -9.24 41.72
N THR A 9 -20.51 -9.03 41.11
CA THR A 9 -20.71 -8.71 39.69
C THR A 9 -21.48 -7.37 39.64
N PRO A 10 -21.81 -6.80 38.46
CA PRO A 10 -21.19 -6.87 37.14
C PRO A 10 -20.80 -5.45 36.65
N GLN A 11 -20.25 -5.33 35.42
CA GLN A 11 -20.81 -4.52 34.31
C GLN A 11 -19.78 -4.24 33.20
N HIS A 12 -20.29 -3.99 31.99
CA HIS A 12 -19.59 -3.56 30.77
C HIS A 12 -18.59 -4.55 30.14
N THR A 13 -18.50 -4.71 28.81
CA THR A 13 -19.36 -4.35 27.67
C THR A 13 -18.94 -5.21 26.48
N LEU A 14 -19.90 -5.69 25.69
CA LEU A 14 -19.79 -6.15 24.28
C LEU A 14 -18.38 -6.43 23.68
N LYS A 15 -18.08 -7.71 23.46
CA LYS A 15 -17.52 -8.18 22.16
C LYS A 15 -18.30 -9.39 21.64
N ARG A 16 -19.60 -9.18 21.45
CA ARG A 16 -20.43 -9.96 20.52
C ARG A 16 -20.24 -9.35 19.12
N LEU A 17 -20.40 -10.19 18.10
CA LEU A 17 -20.46 -9.89 16.67
C LEU A 17 -19.15 -9.51 15.95
N MET A 18 -19.09 -10.08 14.74
CA MET A 18 -18.17 -9.89 13.62
C MET A 18 -16.87 -10.73 13.71
N GLU A 19 -16.79 -11.94 13.12
CA GLU A 19 -17.44 -12.44 11.88
C GLU A 19 -17.33 -11.47 10.70
N ALA A 20 -16.74 -11.94 9.60
CA ALA A 20 -16.42 -11.13 8.43
C ALA A 20 -15.59 -9.86 8.72
N GLN A 21 -14.27 -10.01 8.72
CA GLN A 21 -13.42 -9.06 8.00
C GLN A 21 -12.75 -9.76 6.82
N THR A 22 -13.60 -10.39 6.00
CA THR A 22 -13.37 -10.52 4.56
C THR A 22 -13.37 -9.11 3.97
N GLN A 23 -12.32 -8.33 4.24
CA GLN A 23 -12.14 -7.01 3.65
C GLN A 23 -11.71 -7.15 2.18
N GLY A 24 -12.67 -7.57 1.37
CA GLY A 24 -12.78 -7.24 -0.05
C GLY A 24 -13.14 -5.77 -0.25
N GLY A 25 -12.51 -4.89 0.53
CA GLY A 25 -12.51 -3.45 0.32
C GLY A 25 -11.21 -3.07 -0.39
N ALA A 26 -11.31 -2.26 -1.43
CA ALA A 26 -10.18 -1.68 -2.15
C ALA A 26 -9.42 -0.69 -1.24
N GLU A 27 -8.56 -1.20 -0.36
CA GLU A 27 -7.76 -0.36 0.54
C GLU A 27 -6.82 0.54 -0.29
N VAL A 28 -7.04 1.85 -0.20
CA VAL A 28 -6.33 2.84 -1.02
C VAL A 28 -4.94 3.09 -0.45
N ARG A 29 -3.98 2.26 -0.85
CA ARG A 29 -2.60 2.37 -0.41
C ARG A 29 -1.92 3.53 -1.13
N ARG A 30 -1.48 4.53 -0.37
CA ARG A 30 -0.55 5.56 -0.85
C ARG A 30 0.84 4.96 -0.97
N LEU A 31 1.38 4.93 -2.18
CA LEU A 31 2.69 4.40 -2.49
C LEU A 31 3.66 5.53 -2.82
N HIS A 32 4.88 5.42 -2.31
CA HIS A 32 6.02 6.26 -2.66
C HIS A 32 6.95 5.43 -3.55
N ILE A 33 7.09 5.79 -4.82
CA ILE A 33 7.95 5.09 -5.77
C ILE A 33 9.11 6.02 -6.11
N ILE A 34 10.33 5.55 -5.85
CA ILE A 34 11.56 6.25 -6.22
C ILE A 34 12.12 5.54 -7.45
N TYR A 35 12.46 6.31 -8.49
CA TYR A 35 13.13 5.79 -9.68
C TYR A 35 14.32 6.67 -10.07
N PHE A 36 15.26 6.05 -10.79
CA PHE A 36 16.46 6.67 -11.30
C PHE A 36 16.45 6.52 -12.82
N LEU A 37 16.75 7.61 -13.54
CA LEU A 37 16.97 7.57 -14.99
C LEU A 37 18.47 7.63 -15.26
N SER A 38 18.91 6.98 -16.33
CA SER A 38 20.28 7.10 -16.84
C SER A 38 20.24 7.48 -18.31
N ARG A 39 20.93 8.57 -18.67
CA ARG A 39 21.10 8.99 -20.06
C ARG A 39 22.59 9.20 -20.33
N LYS A 40 23.09 8.60 -21.42
CA LYS A 40 24.51 8.68 -21.83
C LYS A 40 25.50 8.33 -20.70
N GLY A 41 25.17 7.31 -19.89
CA GLY A 41 25.98 6.85 -18.76
C GLY A 41 25.95 7.73 -17.51
N ARG A 42 25.14 8.80 -17.47
CA ARG A 42 24.94 9.65 -16.29
C ARG A 42 23.60 9.36 -15.64
N ILE A 43 23.62 9.08 -14.34
CA ILE A 43 22.42 8.89 -13.52
C ILE A 43 21.87 10.27 -13.12
N GLU A 44 20.58 10.48 -13.36
CA GLU A 44 19.83 11.68 -12.95
C GLU A 44 19.48 11.64 -11.46
N HIS A 45 19.10 12.79 -10.89
CA HIS A 45 18.68 12.86 -9.48
C HIS A 45 17.45 11.95 -9.24
N PRO A 46 17.36 11.22 -8.11
CA PRO A 46 16.22 10.37 -7.80
C PRO A 46 14.88 11.10 -7.93
N HIS A 47 13.93 10.48 -8.62
CA HIS A 47 12.59 11.00 -8.79
C HIS A 47 11.60 10.26 -7.91
N LEU A 48 10.86 11.00 -7.08
CA LEU A 48 9.75 10.49 -6.29
C LEU A 48 8.43 10.73 -7.03
N ILE A 49 7.61 9.69 -7.17
CA ILE A 49 6.18 9.80 -7.48
C ILE A 49 5.34 9.24 -6.34
N ARG A 50 4.17 9.84 -6.13
CA ARG A 50 3.19 9.43 -5.12
C ARG A 50 1.94 8.99 -5.85
N VAL A 51 1.57 7.71 -5.72
CA VAL A 51 0.42 7.14 -6.42
C VAL A 51 -0.56 6.53 -5.42
N HIS A 52 -1.84 6.59 -5.76
CA HIS A 52 -2.92 5.97 -4.99
C HIS A 52 -3.28 4.64 -5.65
N HIS A 53 -2.95 3.52 -5.01
CA HIS A 53 -3.22 2.19 -5.53
C HIS A 53 -4.38 1.54 -4.78
N PHE A 54 -5.42 1.16 -5.53
CA PHE A 54 -6.68 0.65 -5.02
C PHE A 54 -6.76 -0.89 -4.96
N SER A 55 -5.67 -1.61 -5.26
CA SER A 55 -5.69 -3.09 -5.28
C SER A 55 -4.85 -3.70 -4.15
N ARG A 56 -5.36 -4.83 -3.61
CA ARG A 56 -4.59 -5.76 -2.77
C ARG A 56 -3.49 -6.50 -3.54
N ASN A 57 -3.54 -6.49 -4.87
CA ASN A 57 -2.57 -7.20 -5.71
C ASN A 57 -1.19 -6.53 -5.66
N GLY A 58 -0.13 -7.33 -5.86
CA GLY A 58 1.24 -6.80 -5.97
C GLY A 58 1.40 -5.87 -7.17
N ILE A 59 2.12 -4.77 -6.96
CA ILE A 59 2.46 -3.78 -7.99
C ILE A 59 3.38 -4.44 -9.01
N ARG A 60 3.08 -4.29 -10.30
CA ARG A 60 3.94 -4.76 -11.40
C ARG A 60 4.51 -3.57 -12.15
N LEU A 61 5.63 -3.78 -12.84
CA LEU A 61 6.29 -2.75 -13.64
C LEU A 61 5.35 -2.10 -14.68
N ARG A 62 4.39 -2.85 -15.25
CA ARG A 62 3.37 -2.30 -16.17
C ARG A 62 2.51 -1.21 -15.53
N ASP A 63 2.22 -1.35 -14.23
CA ASP A 63 1.36 -0.42 -13.49
C ASP A 63 2.17 0.85 -13.20
N VAL A 64 3.47 0.71 -12.89
CA VAL A 64 4.42 1.83 -12.77
C VAL A 64 4.62 2.57 -14.10
N LYS A 65 4.83 1.86 -15.22
CA LYS A 65 4.93 2.47 -16.56
C LYS A 65 3.66 3.26 -16.91
N ARG A 66 2.49 2.73 -16.58
CA ARG A 66 1.21 3.43 -16.76
C ARG A 66 1.18 4.74 -15.95
N TRP A 67 1.49 4.71 -14.66
CA TRP A 67 1.51 5.92 -13.83
C TRP A 67 2.54 6.95 -14.31
N LEU A 68 3.71 6.50 -14.79
CA LEU A 68 4.70 7.37 -15.41
C LEU A 68 4.17 8.03 -16.68
N GLY A 69 3.44 7.28 -17.53
CA GLY A 69 2.76 7.83 -18.70
C GLY A 69 1.72 8.90 -18.34
N GLU A 70 0.93 8.65 -17.28
CA GLU A 70 -0.08 9.59 -16.74
C GLU A 70 0.58 10.84 -16.10
N LEU A 71 1.74 10.70 -15.46
CA LEU A 71 2.42 11.79 -14.71
C LEU A 71 3.51 12.56 -15.47
N ARG A 72 4.01 12.02 -16.59
CA ARG A 72 5.17 12.55 -17.35
C ARG A 72 5.00 12.53 -18.86
N GLY A 73 3.87 12.04 -19.38
CA GLY A 73 3.63 11.85 -20.81
C GLY A 73 3.92 10.43 -21.29
N LYS A 74 3.12 9.94 -22.23
CA LYS A 74 3.05 8.54 -22.65
C LYS A 74 4.38 7.98 -23.20
N ASP A 75 5.21 8.83 -23.80
CA ASP A 75 6.47 8.42 -24.42
C ASP A 75 7.62 8.28 -23.42
N MET A 76 7.51 8.92 -22.24
CA MET A 76 8.52 8.84 -21.17
C MET A 76 8.77 7.40 -20.70
N PRO A 77 7.76 6.57 -20.32
CA PRO A 77 8.00 5.19 -19.94
C PRO A 77 8.48 4.29 -21.09
N GLU A 78 8.27 4.65 -22.35
CA GLU A 78 8.74 3.87 -23.50
C GLU A 78 10.15 4.27 -23.97
N SER A 79 10.63 5.46 -23.60
CA SER A 79 11.97 5.97 -23.92
C SER A 79 13.11 5.32 -23.13
N PHE A 80 12.80 4.44 -22.17
CA PHE A 80 13.77 3.83 -21.26
C PHE A 80 13.50 2.34 -21.04
N ALA A 81 14.58 1.57 -20.83
CA ALA A 81 14.49 0.23 -20.25
C ALA A 81 14.35 0.36 -18.73
N TRP A 82 13.39 -0.35 -18.15
CA TRP A 82 13.08 -0.28 -16.71
C TRP A 82 13.35 -1.61 -16.02
N SER A 83 13.91 -1.53 -14.82
CA SER A 83 14.03 -2.63 -13.85
C SER A 83 13.54 -2.16 -12.49
N TYR A 84 13.33 -3.11 -11.56
CA TYR A 84 12.99 -2.83 -10.18
C TYR A 84 13.93 -3.61 -9.24
N LYS A 85 14.01 -3.16 -7.99
CA LYS A 85 14.78 -3.75 -6.89
C LYS A 85 13.88 -3.82 -5.65
#